data_AF-A0A652JYD7-F1
#
_entry.id   AF-A0A652JYD7-F1
#
_cell.length_a   1.000
_cell.length_b   1.000
_cell.length_c   1.000
_cell.angle_alpha   90.00
_cell.angle_beta   90.00
_cell.angle_gamma   90.00
#
_symmetry.space_group_name_H-M   'P 1'
#
loop_
_entity.id
_entity.type
_entity.pdbx_description
1 polymer ?
#
loop_
_entity_poly.entity_id
_entity_poly.type
_entity_poly.pdbx_seq_one_letter_code
_entity_poly.pdbx_strand_id
1 'polypeptide(L)'
;MPRRRPGALRAQNLALRNLWRTDGPYATTAGRRAFRVDGLSGPAIAAVLRAEASRPPDEGLSPGDTAAALRCIRWFLARPGRYLYPEKTVCGCTDCERGSNPAAARDVLTLTLSRLPRHARRELAALVTGLDEQLRRRTLPDPFAHRQPWHRAGPWWHARIHHESHHL
;
A
#
# COMPACT_ATOMS: atom_id res chain seq x y z
N MET A 1 -12.50 -23.26 22.79
CA MET A 1 -12.50 -22.03 21.96
C MET A 1 -13.88 -21.87 21.31
N PRO A 2 -14.75 -20.94 21.76
CA PRO A 2 -16.06 -20.77 21.14
C PRO A 2 -15.87 -20.12 19.77
N ARG A 3 -16.28 -20.82 18.71
CA ARG A 3 -16.27 -20.28 17.34
C ARG A 3 -17.29 -19.14 17.26
N ARG A 4 -16.83 -17.93 16.90
CA ARG A 4 -17.72 -16.78 16.70
C ARG A 4 -18.76 -17.12 15.65
N ARG A 5 -20.04 -16.86 15.95
CA ARG A 5 -21.15 -17.13 15.04
C ARG A 5 -20.98 -16.33 13.73
N PRO A 6 -21.34 -16.88 12.56
CA PRO A 6 -21.15 -16.23 11.26
C PRO A 6 -21.78 -14.83 11.17
N GLY A 7 -22.88 -14.59 11.91
CA GLY A 7 -23.52 -13.28 12.01
C GLY A 7 -22.65 -12.22 12.70
N ALA A 8 -21.94 -12.58 13.76
CA ALA A 8 -21.05 -11.68 14.48
C ALA A 8 -19.84 -11.27 13.62
N LEU A 9 -19.30 -12.21 12.83
CA LEU A 9 -18.25 -11.91 11.85
C LEU A 9 -18.75 -10.99 10.72
N ARG A 10 -19.99 -11.19 10.25
CA ARG A 10 -20.63 -10.31 9.26
C ARG A 10 -20.87 -8.90 9.83
N ALA A 11 -21.38 -8.80 11.06
CA ALA A 11 -21.60 -7.53 11.75
C ALA A 11 -20.29 -6.78 12.01
N GLN A 12 -19.22 -7.48 12.42
CA GLN A 12 -17.90 -6.89 12.62
C GLN A 12 -17.31 -6.39 11.30
N ASN A 13 -17.44 -7.13 10.20
CA ASN A 13 -17.04 -6.68 8.87
C ASN A 13 -17.86 -5.46 8.39
N LEU A 14 -19.16 -5.40 8.70
CA LEU A 14 -20.03 -4.25 8.42
C LEU A 14 -19.65 -3.02 9.25
N ALA A 15 -19.36 -3.21 10.55
CA ALA A 15 -18.95 -2.14 11.45
C ALA A 15 -17.61 -1.54 11.02
N LEU A 16 -16.63 -2.38 10.66
CA LEU A 16 -15.39 -1.92 10.04
C LEU A 16 -15.71 -1.15 8.76
N ARG A 17 -16.50 -1.70 7.83
CA ARG A 17 -16.92 -0.99 6.60
C ARG A 17 -17.63 0.34 6.85
N ASN A 18 -18.30 0.52 7.98
CA ASN A 18 -19.04 1.73 8.34
C ASN A 18 -18.20 2.74 9.14
N LEU A 19 -17.17 2.32 9.90
CA LEU A 19 -16.16 3.21 10.47
C LEU A 19 -15.44 4.01 9.38
N TRP A 20 -15.31 3.44 8.18
CA TRP A 20 -14.79 4.12 6.97
C TRP A 20 -15.80 5.03 6.27
N ARG A 21 -16.99 5.26 6.86
CA ARG A 21 -18.02 6.18 6.34
C ARG A 21 -17.99 7.54 7.04
N THR A 22 -17.37 7.68 8.22
CA THR A 22 -17.37 8.98 8.91
C THR A 22 -16.39 9.93 8.22
N ASP A 23 -16.96 11.03 7.72
CA ASP A 23 -16.32 12.17 7.09
C ASP A 23 -15.31 12.84 8.05
N GLY A 24 -14.13 12.25 8.20
CA GLY A 24 -12.96 13.00 8.68
C GLY A 24 -12.44 13.91 7.56
N PRO A 25 -11.66 14.96 7.87
CA PRO A 25 -11.09 15.87 6.86
C PRO A 25 -10.13 15.20 5.85
N TYR A 26 -9.92 13.88 5.97
CA TYR A 26 -9.13 13.02 5.08
C TYR A 26 -9.94 11.86 4.49
N ALA A 27 -11.29 11.90 4.61
CA ALA A 27 -12.16 10.94 3.96
C ALA A 27 -12.04 11.09 2.44
N THR A 28 -11.12 10.32 1.85
CA THR A 28 -11.09 10.18 0.39
C THR A 28 -12.49 9.81 -0.09
N THR A 29 -12.97 10.50 -1.12
CA THR A 29 -14.33 10.52 -1.68
C THR A 29 -14.82 9.17 -2.25
N ALA A 30 -14.28 8.06 -1.77
CA ALA A 30 -14.49 6.72 -2.28
C ALA A 30 -15.21 5.84 -1.25
N GLY A 31 -16.30 6.38 -0.69
CA GLY A 31 -17.30 5.62 0.05
C GLY A 31 -17.76 4.41 -0.78
N ARG A 32 -17.66 3.21 -0.19
CA ARG A 32 -18.06 1.90 -0.74
C ARG A 32 -17.29 1.34 -1.95
N ARG A 33 -16.75 2.17 -2.85
CA ARG A 33 -16.00 1.70 -4.04
C ARG A 33 -14.48 1.59 -3.82
N ALA A 34 -13.90 2.26 -2.81
CA ALA A 34 -12.45 2.22 -2.51
C ALA A 34 -11.89 0.83 -2.16
N PHE A 35 -12.72 -0.09 -1.67
CA PHE A 35 -12.26 -1.34 -1.07
C PHE A 35 -12.37 -2.56 -1.99
N ARG A 36 -12.68 -2.38 -3.27
CA ARG A 36 -12.44 -3.44 -4.24
C ARG A 36 -10.98 -3.38 -4.65
N VAL A 37 -10.16 -4.13 -3.92
CA VAL A 37 -8.82 -4.44 -4.41
C VAL A 37 -9.01 -5.42 -5.57
N ASP A 38 -9.03 -4.91 -6.80
CA ASP A 38 -9.14 -5.76 -7.98
C ASP A 38 -8.02 -6.80 -7.98
N GLY A 39 -8.37 -8.07 -8.17
CA GLY A 39 -7.43 -9.20 -8.16
C GLY A 39 -7.28 -9.94 -6.82
N LEU A 40 -8.00 -9.55 -5.76
CA LEU A 40 -8.06 -10.31 -4.51
C LEU A 40 -9.42 -11.00 -4.31
N SER A 41 -9.40 -12.19 -3.72
CA SER A 41 -10.62 -12.88 -3.30
C SER A 41 -11.31 -12.16 -2.13
N GLY A 42 -12.63 -12.34 -1.99
CA GLY A 42 -13.38 -11.82 -0.84
C GLY A 42 -12.78 -12.19 0.54
N PRO A 43 -12.36 -13.45 0.75
CA PRO A 43 -11.63 -13.86 1.95
C PRO A 43 -10.30 -13.11 2.16
N ALA A 44 -9.52 -12.86 1.10
CA ALA A 44 -8.28 -12.09 1.19
C ALA A 44 -8.54 -10.63 1.57
N ILE A 45 -9.55 -10.00 0.96
CA ILE A 45 -9.99 -8.64 1.31
C ILE A 45 -10.39 -8.57 2.79
N ALA A 46 -11.16 -9.54 3.29
CA ALA A 46 -11.55 -9.58 4.70
C ALA A 46 -10.36 -9.84 5.66
N ALA A 47 -9.30 -10.49 5.19
CA ALA A 47 -8.07 -10.65 5.97
C ALA A 47 -7.27 -9.33 6.02
N VAL A 48 -7.19 -8.60 4.91
CA VAL A 48 -6.58 -7.26 4.85
C VAL A 48 -7.28 -6.30 5.80
N LEU A 49 -8.61 -6.21 5.72
CA LEU A 49 -9.40 -5.35 6.60
C LEU A 49 -9.17 -5.65 8.09
N ARG A 50 -9.01 -6.93 8.44
CA ARG A 50 -8.69 -7.33 9.82
C ARG A 50 -7.27 -6.95 10.22
N ALA A 51 -6.30 -7.11 9.32
CA ALA A 51 -4.92 -6.72 9.56
C ALA A 51 -4.77 -5.20 9.75
N GLU A 52 -5.51 -4.41 8.96
CA GLU A 52 -5.56 -2.95 9.10
C GLU A 52 -6.31 -2.51 10.38
N ALA A 53 -7.38 -3.20 10.76
CA ALA A 53 -8.14 -2.89 11.98
C ALA A 53 -7.41 -3.29 13.28
N SER A 54 -6.43 -4.20 13.20
CA SER A 54 -5.65 -4.65 14.35
C SER A 54 -4.49 -3.70 14.59
N ARG A 55 -4.76 -2.54 15.23
CA ARG A 55 -3.79 -1.47 15.47
C ARG A 55 -3.08 -1.61 16.83
N PRO A 56 -1.75 -1.79 16.87
CA PRO A 56 -0.92 -1.20 17.92
C PRO A 56 -0.76 0.31 17.62
N PRO A 57 -0.85 1.20 18.62
CA PRO A 57 -0.91 2.66 18.43
C PRO A 57 0.30 3.25 17.69
N ASP A 58 1.45 2.57 17.73
CA ASP A 58 2.76 3.16 17.42
C ASP A 58 3.37 2.63 16.11
N GLU A 59 2.75 1.63 15.47
CA GLU A 59 3.42 0.80 14.45
C GLU A 59 2.56 0.45 13.21
N GLY A 60 1.34 0.98 13.11
CA GLY A 60 0.28 0.26 12.42
C GLY A 60 -0.34 0.91 11.19
N LEU A 61 -0.34 0.17 10.07
CA LEU A 61 -1.27 0.27 8.94
C LEU A 61 -2.60 0.92 9.31
N SER A 62 -2.91 2.02 8.65
CA SER A 62 -4.23 2.61 8.73
C SER A 62 -5.18 1.85 7.80
N PRO A 63 -6.41 1.62 8.23
CA PRO A 63 -7.46 1.13 7.34
C PRO A 63 -7.61 1.91 6.04
N GLY A 64 -7.60 1.18 4.94
CA GLY A 64 -7.54 1.72 3.58
C GLY A 64 -6.12 1.84 3.01
N ASP A 65 -5.06 1.74 3.83
CA ASP A 65 -3.67 1.89 3.39
C ASP A 65 -3.30 0.89 2.29
N THR A 66 -3.72 -0.37 2.41
CA THR A 66 -3.39 -1.39 1.40
C THR A 66 -4.03 -1.06 0.06
N ALA A 67 -5.29 -0.61 0.07
CA ALA A 67 -6.00 -0.23 -1.14
C ALA A 67 -5.41 1.04 -1.77
N ALA A 68 -5.08 2.04 -0.93
CA ALA A 68 -4.42 3.26 -1.35
C ALA A 68 -3.05 2.99 -1.98
N ALA A 69 -2.24 2.13 -1.36
CA ALA A 69 -0.92 1.73 -1.85
C ALA A 69 -1.00 1.03 -3.21
N LEU A 70 -1.93 0.08 -3.37
CA LEU A 70 -2.15 -0.60 -4.66
C LEU A 70 -2.60 0.37 -5.76
N ARG A 71 -3.50 1.29 -5.42
CA ARG A 71 -3.94 2.34 -6.34
C ARG A 71 -2.79 3.26 -6.73
N CYS A 72 -1.96 3.68 -5.78
CA CYS A 72 -0.78 4.50 -6.01
C CYS A 72 0.16 3.86 -7.03
N ILE A 73 0.58 2.61 -6.79
CA ILE A 73 1.49 1.90 -7.69
C ILE A 73 0.87 1.70 -9.08
N ARG A 74 -0.42 1.30 -9.15
CA ARG A 74 -1.11 1.13 -10.44
C ARG A 74 -1.21 2.44 -11.22
N TRP A 75 -1.56 3.52 -10.55
CA TRP A 75 -1.66 4.84 -11.17
C TRP A 75 -0.29 5.32 -11.67
N PHE A 76 0.76 5.16 -10.86
CA PHE A 76 2.14 5.43 -11.28
C PHE A 76 2.51 4.61 -12.53
N LEU A 77 2.27 3.31 -12.52
CA LEU A 77 2.51 2.41 -13.65
C LEU A 77 1.58 2.65 -14.85
N ALA A 78 0.50 3.42 -14.71
CA ALA A 78 -0.35 3.80 -15.84
C ALA A 78 0.16 5.06 -16.56
N ARG A 79 1.11 5.80 -15.98
CA ARG A 79 1.69 7.00 -16.61
C ARG A 79 2.36 6.64 -17.95
N PRO A 80 2.28 7.51 -18.97
CA PRO A 80 2.98 7.30 -20.23
C PRO A 80 4.50 7.42 -20.06
N GLY A 81 5.26 6.83 -20.99
CA GLY A 81 6.73 6.91 -21.04
C GLY A 81 7.43 5.57 -20.79
N ARG A 82 8.59 5.36 -21.44
CA ARG A 82 9.34 4.09 -21.30
C ARG A 82 9.87 3.90 -19.88
N TYR A 83 10.46 4.94 -19.31
CA TYR A 83 10.96 4.99 -17.95
C TYR A 83 10.20 6.04 -17.15
N LEU A 84 9.91 5.73 -15.89
CA LEU A 84 9.19 6.54 -14.94
C LEU A 84 10.11 6.84 -13.75
N TYR A 85 10.01 8.07 -13.27
CA TYR A 85 10.79 8.55 -12.14
C TYR A 85 9.84 8.83 -10.97
N PRO A 86 9.95 8.09 -9.86
CA PRO A 86 9.13 8.37 -8.69
C PRO A 86 9.46 9.76 -8.12
N GLU A 87 8.44 10.56 -7.86
CA GLU A 87 8.60 11.90 -7.27
C GLU A 87 8.68 11.80 -5.75
N LYS A 88 9.57 12.58 -5.14
CA LYS A 88 9.56 12.77 -3.68
C LYS A 88 8.47 13.80 -3.34
N THR A 89 7.63 13.50 -2.37
CA THR A 89 6.59 14.45 -1.95
C THR A 89 7.19 15.62 -1.20
N VAL A 90 6.80 16.83 -1.59
CA VAL A 90 7.25 18.08 -0.95
C VAL A 90 6.68 18.23 0.47
N CYS A 91 5.51 17.64 0.75
CA CYS A 91 4.77 17.86 1.99
C CYS A 91 5.39 17.16 3.24
N GLY A 92 6.25 16.15 3.06
CA GLY A 92 6.91 15.43 4.16
C GLY A 92 6.00 14.64 5.11
N CYS A 93 4.68 14.65 4.91
CA CYS A 93 3.74 13.79 5.64
C CYS A 93 3.81 12.34 5.15
N THR A 94 3.88 11.40 6.11
CA THR A 94 3.89 9.95 5.85
C THR A 94 2.69 9.49 5.02
N ASP A 95 1.51 10.07 5.24
CA ASP A 95 0.29 9.70 4.48
C ASP A 95 0.37 10.14 3.02
N CYS A 96 0.94 11.32 2.78
CA CYS A 96 1.14 11.88 1.45
C CYS A 96 2.18 11.09 0.67
N GLU A 97 3.28 10.71 1.34
CA GLU A 97 4.30 9.81 0.81
C GLU A 97 3.69 8.48 0.40
N ARG A 98 2.91 7.83 1.27
CA ARG A 98 2.24 6.54 0.96
C ARG A 98 1.28 6.63 -0.22
N GLY A 99 0.61 7.76 -0.39
CA GLY A 99 -0.40 7.96 -1.43
C GLY A 99 0.15 8.25 -2.83
N SER A 100 1.37 8.78 -2.92
CA SER A 100 1.93 9.32 -4.18
C SER A 100 3.32 8.80 -4.54
N ASN A 101 4.10 8.33 -3.56
CA ASN A 101 5.40 7.71 -3.80
C ASN A 101 5.25 6.18 -3.90
N PRO A 102 5.52 5.55 -5.06
CA PRO A 102 5.42 4.09 -5.21
C PRO A 102 6.36 3.31 -4.29
N ALA A 103 7.49 3.88 -3.84
CA ALA A 103 8.38 3.23 -2.89
C ALA A 103 7.77 3.13 -1.48
N ALA A 104 7.20 4.24 -0.98
CA ALA A 104 6.48 4.27 0.29
C ALA A 104 5.21 3.39 0.25
N ALA A 105 4.48 3.43 -0.86
CA ALA A 105 3.36 2.50 -1.10
C ALA A 105 3.81 1.04 -1.03
N ARG A 106 5.01 0.72 -1.53
CA ARG A 106 5.54 -0.64 -1.50
C ARG A 106 5.94 -1.09 -0.09
N ASP A 107 6.39 -0.18 0.77
CA ASP A 107 6.64 -0.45 2.18
C ASP A 107 5.34 -0.79 2.93
N VAL A 108 4.27 -0.05 2.66
CA VAL A 108 2.92 -0.35 3.18
C VAL A 108 2.51 -1.78 2.80
N LEU A 109 2.72 -2.19 1.55
CA LEU A 109 2.38 -3.54 1.10
C LEU A 109 3.26 -4.62 1.75
N THR A 110 4.54 -4.32 2.02
CA THR A 110 5.42 -5.21 2.80
C THR A 110 4.87 -5.40 4.21
N LEU A 111 4.45 -4.32 4.87
CA LEU A 111 3.85 -4.36 6.19
C LEU A 111 2.51 -5.10 6.19
N THR A 112 1.68 -4.94 5.16
CA THR A 112 0.43 -5.72 5.04
C THR A 112 0.73 -7.20 4.90
N LEU A 113 1.68 -7.56 4.03
CA LEU A 113 2.06 -8.96 3.80
C LEU A 113 2.58 -9.65 5.06
N SER A 114 3.31 -8.94 5.94
CA SER A 114 3.82 -9.53 7.19
C SER A 114 2.71 -9.87 8.19
N ARG A 115 1.57 -9.18 8.12
CA ARG A 115 0.42 -9.34 9.04
C ARG A 115 -0.66 -10.28 8.52
N LEU A 116 -0.61 -10.65 7.25
CA LEU A 116 -1.65 -11.49 6.64
C LEU A 116 -1.49 -12.98 6.95
N PRO A 117 -2.61 -13.72 7.14
CA PRO A 117 -2.58 -15.18 7.20
C PRO A 117 -2.11 -15.76 5.86
N ARG A 118 -1.50 -16.96 5.90
CA ARG A 118 -0.80 -17.61 4.77
C ARG A 118 -1.55 -17.56 3.44
N HIS A 119 -2.86 -17.81 3.44
CA HIS A 119 -3.69 -17.79 2.22
C HIS A 119 -3.80 -16.39 1.61
N ALA A 120 -4.28 -15.41 2.39
CA ALA A 120 -4.42 -14.03 1.93
C ALA A 120 -3.07 -13.41 1.56
N ARG A 121 -2.01 -13.77 2.29
CA ARG A 121 -0.64 -13.36 2.00
C ARG A 121 -0.19 -13.85 0.63
N ARG A 122 -0.52 -15.09 0.24
CA ARG A 122 -0.16 -15.64 -1.09
C ARG A 122 -0.84 -14.88 -2.22
N GLU A 123 -2.14 -14.59 -2.09
CA GLU A 123 -2.87 -13.83 -3.10
C GLU A 123 -2.30 -12.42 -3.26
N LEU A 124 -2.10 -11.70 -2.14
CA LEU A 124 -1.51 -10.37 -2.19
C LEU A 124 -0.08 -10.40 -2.71
N ALA A 125 0.72 -11.40 -2.31
CA ALA A 125 2.10 -11.54 -2.80
C ALA A 125 2.15 -11.76 -4.30
N ALA A 126 1.28 -12.59 -4.88
CA ALA A 126 1.24 -12.82 -6.32
C ALA A 126 0.94 -11.52 -7.09
N LEU A 127 -0.02 -10.73 -6.60
CA LEU A 127 -0.35 -9.42 -7.16
C LEU A 127 0.83 -8.44 -7.05
N VAL A 128 1.45 -8.37 -5.87
CA VAL A 128 2.61 -7.51 -5.61
C VAL A 128 3.81 -7.91 -6.46
N THR A 129 4.06 -9.20 -6.68
CA THR A 129 5.14 -9.67 -7.58
C THR A 129 4.93 -9.18 -9.01
N GLY A 130 3.69 -9.19 -9.52
CA GLY A 130 3.39 -8.64 -10.84
C GLY A 130 3.64 -7.13 -10.92
N LEU A 131 3.31 -6.39 -9.86
CA LEU A 131 3.60 -4.95 -9.78
C LEU A 131 5.11 -4.68 -9.64
N ASP A 132 5.82 -5.48 -8.86
CA ASP A 132 7.27 -5.36 -8.63
C ASP A 132 8.04 -5.56 -9.94
N GLU A 133 7.64 -6.53 -10.76
CA GLU A 133 8.24 -6.75 -12.08
C GLU A 133 8.06 -5.52 -13.00
N GLN A 134 6.85 -4.94 -13.02
CA GLN A 134 6.59 -3.74 -13.80
C GLN A 134 7.36 -2.52 -13.27
N LEU A 135 7.42 -2.36 -11.94
CA LEU A 135 8.22 -1.31 -11.31
C LEU A 135 9.70 -1.47 -11.68
N ARG A 136 10.26 -2.69 -11.62
CA ARG A 136 11.66 -2.95 -12.02
C ARG A 136 11.93 -2.60 -13.48
N ARG A 137 11.00 -2.92 -14.37
CA ARG A 137 11.13 -2.62 -15.81
C ARG A 137 11.04 -1.15 -16.11
N ARG A 138 10.16 -0.42 -15.41
CA ARG A 138 9.83 0.96 -15.71
C ARG A 138 10.57 1.99 -14.85
N THR A 139 11.23 1.59 -13.77
CA THR A 139 12.06 2.50 -12.94
C THR A 139 13.53 2.16 -13.07
N LEU A 140 14.37 3.16 -13.27
CA LEU A 140 15.81 2.96 -13.42
C LEU A 140 16.49 2.80 -12.06
N PRO A 141 17.45 1.86 -11.92
CA PRO A 141 18.26 1.76 -10.72
C PRO A 141 19.13 3.01 -10.55
N ASP A 142 19.25 3.52 -9.32
CA ASP A 142 20.14 4.64 -9.03
C ASP A 142 21.59 4.13 -8.87
N PRO A 143 22.52 4.50 -9.77
CA PRO A 143 23.92 4.08 -9.67
C PRO A 143 24.61 4.62 -8.41
N PHE A 144 24.10 5.69 -7.81
CA PHE A 144 24.65 6.34 -6.62
C PHE A 144 23.93 5.95 -5.33
N ALA A 145 22.98 5.01 -5.36
CA ALA A 145 22.27 4.55 -4.17
C ALA A 145 23.22 4.05 -3.07
N HIS A 146 24.37 3.49 -3.44
CA HIS A 146 25.43 3.05 -2.51
C HIS A 146 26.08 4.18 -1.68
N ARG A 147 25.93 5.43 -2.11
CA ARG A 147 26.45 6.63 -1.42
C ARG A 147 25.50 7.12 -0.33
N GLN A 148 24.23 6.71 -0.37
CA GLN A 148 23.25 7.09 0.64
C GLN A 148 23.31 6.08 1.81
N PRO A 149 23.72 6.50 3.03
CA PRO A 149 23.93 5.60 4.16
C PRO A 149 22.68 4.80 4.53
N TRP A 150 21.50 5.41 4.38
CA TRP A 150 20.19 4.80 4.65
C TRP A 150 19.71 3.82 3.56
N HIS A 151 20.34 3.78 2.37
CA HIS A 151 19.96 2.87 1.28
C HIS A 151 20.89 1.64 1.11
N ARG A 152 22.07 1.61 1.75
CA ARG A 152 23.09 0.55 1.56
C ARG A 152 22.63 -0.88 1.84
N ALA A 153 21.59 -1.07 2.65
CA ALA A 153 20.95 -2.37 2.92
C ALA A 153 19.42 -2.32 2.76
N GLY A 154 18.90 -1.27 2.12
CA GLY A 154 17.48 -1.02 1.98
C GLY A 154 16.82 -1.87 0.89
N PRO A 155 15.49 -1.96 0.89
CA PRO A 155 14.78 -2.62 -0.19
C PRO A 155 15.06 -2.00 -1.56
N TRP A 156 15.14 -2.83 -2.61
CA TRP A 156 15.54 -2.40 -3.96
C TRP A 156 14.67 -1.27 -4.55
N TRP A 157 13.40 -1.14 -4.14
CA TRP A 157 12.49 -0.11 -4.64
C TRP A 157 12.83 1.30 -4.17
N HIS A 158 13.66 1.42 -3.13
CA HIS A 158 14.23 2.68 -2.67
C HIS A 158 15.55 3.05 -3.39
N ALA A 159 16.17 2.09 -4.08
CA ALA A 159 17.40 2.30 -4.84
C ALA A 159 17.11 2.64 -6.31
N ARG A 160 16.15 3.54 -6.55
CA ARG A 160 15.69 3.96 -7.88
C ARG A 160 15.95 5.43 -8.10
N ILE A 161 16.11 5.83 -9.36
CA ILE A 161 16.25 7.24 -9.71
C ILE A 161 14.91 7.92 -9.45
N HIS A 162 14.90 8.81 -8.47
CA HIS A 162 13.76 9.66 -8.18
C HIS A 162 13.81 10.92 -9.04
N HIS A 163 12.64 11.46 -9.37
CA HIS A 163 12.59 12.81 -9.92
C HIS A 163 12.99 13.76 -8.80
N GLU A 164 14.22 14.24 -8.86
CA GLU A 164 14.67 15.34 -8.02
C GLU A 164 13.99 16.60 -8.53
N SER A 165 12.88 16.98 -7.89
CA SER A 165 12.40 18.36 -7.93
C SER A 165 13.36 19.24 -7.11
N HIS A 166 14.65 19.24 -7.46
CA HIS A 166 15.61 20.20 -6.94
C HIS A 166 15.53 21.44 -7.84
N HIS A 167 14.80 22.44 -7.34
CA HIS A 167 15.03 23.87 -7.53
C HIS A 167 15.41 24.37 -8.94
N LEU A 168 14.43 24.99 -9.60
CA LEU A 168 14.63 26.33 -10.15
C LEU A 168 13.83 27.31 -9.30
#